data_AF-A0A4S0W2N3-F1
#
_entry.id   AF-A0A4S0W2N3-F1
#
_cell.length_a   1.000
_cell.length_b   1.000
_cell.length_c   1.000
_cell.angle_alpha   90.00
_cell.angle_beta   90.00
_cell.angle_gamma   90.00
#
_symmetry.space_group_name_H-M   'P 1'
#
loop_
_entity.id
_entity.type
_entity.pdbx_description
1 polymer ?
#
loop_
_entity_poly.entity_id
_entity_poly.type
_entity_poly.pdbx_seq_one_letter_code
_entity_poly.pdbx_strand_id
1 'polypeptide(L)'
;MSFLEYLMGADARTALMGRMMQKMGVDRQLRVVADHVAVTNRAVDRCRSCGHQDECAAWLDETGHADHPPAYCRNGDLIARLQSIR
;
A
#
# COMPACT_ATOMS: atom_id res chain seq x y z
N MET A 1 4.66 1.29 25.55
CA MET A 1 3.71 1.48 24.44
C MET A 1 2.40 0.81 24.81
N SER A 2 1.31 1.57 24.84
CA SER A 2 -0.04 1.04 25.09
C SER A 2 -0.54 0.23 23.88
N PHE A 3 -1.30 -0.83 24.13
CA PHE A 3 -1.97 -1.62 23.09
C PHE A 3 -2.82 -0.75 22.15
N LEU A 4 -3.43 0.32 22.68
CA LEU A 4 -4.23 1.27 21.90
C LEU A 4 -3.38 2.11 20.94
N GLU A 5 -2.18 2.53 21.35
CA GLU A 5 -1.24 3.28 20.48
C GLU A 5 -0.74 2.40 19.33
N TYR A 6 -0.51 1.12 19.61
CA TYR A 6 -0.14 0.14 18.60
C TYR A 6 -1.24 -0.06 17.56
N LEU A 7 -2.50 -0.20 17.99
CA LEU A 7 -3.64 -0.35 17.08
C LEU A 7 -3.87 0.89 16.21
N MET A 8 -3.83 2.10 16.80
CA MET A 8 -3.98 3.35 16.04
C MET A 8 -2.87 3.55 15.00
N GLY A 9 -1.61 3.24 15.35
CA GLY A 9 -0.49 3.31 14.41
C GLY A 9 -0.55 2.22 13.33
N ALA A 10 -1.02 1.02 13.67
CA ALA A 10 -1.24 -0.07 12.71
C ALA A 10 -2.32 0.29 11.69
N ASP A 11 -3.39 0.96 12.12
CA ASP A 11 -4.48 1.43 11.24
C ASP A 11 -3.99 2.54 10.30
N ALA A 12 -3.22 3.50 10.80
CA ALA A 12 -2.64 4.56 9.96
C ALA A 12 -1.72 4.01 8.85
N ARG A 13 -0.87 3.02 9.17
CA ARG A 13 0.00 2.36 8.17
C ARG A 13 -0.79 1.54 7.15
N THR A 14 -1.88 0.93 7.58
CA THR A 14 -2.77 0.17 6.68
C THR A 14 -3.52 1.12 5.74
N ALA A 15 -3.91 2.30 6.24
CA ALA A 15 -4.53 3.33 5.43
C ALA A 15 -3.59 3.84 4.32
N LEU A 16 -2.29 4.03 4.59
CA LEU A 16 -1.30 4.41 3.57
C LEU A 16 -1.20 3.37 2.45
N MET A 17 -1.18 2.08 2.79
CA MET A 17 -1.19 1.01 1.79
C MET A 17 -2.45 1.06 0.92
N GLY A 18 -3.63 1.23 1.54
CA GLY A 18 -4.89 1.35 0.79
C GLY A 18 -4.91 2.54 -0.16
N ARG A 19 -4.45 3.71 0.30
CA ARG A 19 -4.31 4.92 -0.52
C ARG A 19 -3.34 4.73 -1.69
N MET A 20 -2.22 4.04 -1.46
CA MET A 20 -1.27 3.70 -2.53
C MET A 20 -1.92 2.81 -3.59
N MET A 21 -2.64 1.75 -3.21
CA MET A 21 -3.30 0.87 -4.17
C MET A 21 -4.37 1.60 -5.00
N GLN A 22 -5.10 2.54 -4.39
CA GLN A 22 -6.06 3.39 -5.09
C GLN A 22 -5.36 4.37 -6.06
N LYS A 23 -4.30 5.05 -5.61
CA LYS A 23 -3.53 6.00 -6.44
C LYS A 23 -2.93 5.31 -7.66
N MET A 24 -2.50 4.06 -7.52
CA MET A 24 -1.98 3.24 -8.61
C MET A 24 -3.07 2.57 -9.46
N GLY A 25 -4.35 2.73 -9.10
CA GLY A 25 -5.48 2.16 -9.84
C GLY A 25 -5.59 0.64 -9.80
N VAL A 26 -5.01 -0.01 -8.77
CA VAL A 26 -4.95 -1.47 -8.63
C VAL A 26 -5.82 -2.04 -7.50
N ASP A 27 -6.59 -1.19 -6.82
CA ASP A 27 -7.41 -1.59 -5.67
C ASP A 27 -8.50 -2.61 -6.03
N ARG A 28 -9.04 -2.53 -7.25
CA ARG A 28 -10.01 -3.52 -7.76
C ARG A 28 -9.35 -4.84 -8.12
N GLN A 29 -8.22 -4.79 -8.84
CA GLN A 29 -7.44 -5.95 -9.23
C GLN A 29 -7.00 -6.73 -8.00
N LEU A 30 -6.58 -6.03 -6.94
CA LEU A 30 -6.23 -6.65 -5.66
C LEU A 30 -7.39 -7.44 -5.04
N ARG A 31 -8.66 -7.06 -5.25
CA ARG A 31 -9.83 -7.78 -4.69
C ARG A 31 -10.22 -9.02 -5.48
N VAL A 32 -9.80 -9.13 -6.74
CA VAL A 32 -10.20 -10.23 -7.64
C VAL A 32 -9.11 -11.28 -7.84
N VAL A 33 -7.88 -11.04 -7.39
CA VAL A 33 -6.85 -12.09 -7.39
C VAL A 33 -7.21 -13.23 -6.45
N ALA A 34 -6.76 -14.44 -6.82
CA ALA A 34 -6.88 -15.61 -5.96
C ALA A 34 -6.22 -15.34 -4.60
N ASP A 35 -6.90 -15.73 -3.53
CA ASP A 35 -6.45 -15.53 -2.15
C ASP A 35 -6.10 -14.06 -1.83
N HIS A 36 -6.95 -13.13 -2.28
CA HIS A 36 -6.75 -11.70 -2.09
C HIS A 36 -6.51 -11.30 -0.63
N VAL A 37 -7.10 -12.01 0.33
CA VAL A 37 -6.91 -11.76 1.76
C VAL A 37 -5.44 -11.99 2.16
N ALA A 38 -4.86 -13.14 1.82
CA ALA A 38 -3.46 -13.40 2.13
C ALA A 38 -2.52 -12.47 1.35
N VAL A 39 -2.85 -12.15 0.09
CA VAL A 39 -2.08 -11.16 -0.70
C VAL A 39 -2.09 -9.79 -0.04
N THR A 40 -3.27 -9.35 0.43
CA THR A 40 -3.43 -8.06 1.12
C THR A 40 -2.64 -8.03 2.43
N ASN A 41 -2.73 -9.08 3.25
CA ASN A 41 -1.98 -9.16 4.50
C ASN A 41 -0.46 -9.06 4.26
N ARG A 42 0.08 -9.81 3.30
CA ARG A 42 1.50 -9.71 2.93
C ARG A 42 1.90 -8.33 2.40
N ALA A 43 1.00 -7.65 1.70
CA ALA A 43 1.24 -6.29 1.20
C ALA A 43 1.23 -5.25 2.33
N VAL A 44 0.35 -5.42 3.32
CA VAL A 44 0.34 -4.61 4.55
C VAL A 44 1.62 -4.81 5.34
N ASP A 45 2.08 -6.05 5.53
CA ASP A 45 3.32 -6.36 6.26
C ASP A 45 4.54 -5.72 5.57
N ARG A 46 4.66 -5.87 4.25
CA ARG A 46 5.72 -5.20 3.47
C ARG A 46 5.66 -3.68 3.59
N CYS A 47 4.47 -3.08 3.51
CA CYS A 47 4.29 -1.64 3.65
C CYS A 47 4.71 -1.16 5.04
N ARG A 48 4.24 -1.82 6.11
CA ARG A 48 4.60 -1.48 7.50
C ARG A 48 6.11 -1.57 7.77
N SER A 49 6.80 -2.47 7.06
CA SER A 49 8.24 -2.66 7.18
C SER A 49 9.10 -1.69 6.34
N CYS A 50 8.51 -0.80 5.52
CA CYS A 50 9.31 0.00 4.59
C CYS A 50 10.09 1.14 5.25
N GLY A 51 9.64 1.65 6.41
CA GLY A 51 10.31 2.75 7.13
C GLY A 51 10.03 4.16 6.59
N HIS A 52 9.41 4.32 5.42
CA HIS A 52 9.21 5.62 4.74
C HIS A 52 7.76 6.13 4.84
N GLN A 53 7.17 6.15 6.05
CA GLN A 53 5.74 6.46 6.24
C GLN A 53 5.42 7.93 5.90
N ASP A 54 6.20 8.87 6.44
CA ASP A 54 5.96 10.30 6.26
C ASP A 54 6.17 10.72 4.80
N GLU A 55 7.25 10.22 4.17
CA GLU A 55 7.52 10.39 2.74
C GLU A 55 6.40 9.81 1.87
N CYS A 56 5.86 8.64 2.23
CA CYS A 56 4.72 8.03 1.54
C CYS A 56 3.46 8.87 1.67
N ALA A 57 3.16 9.40 2.86
CA ALA A 57 2.01 10.26 3.07
C ALA A 57 2.11 11.53 2.20
N ALA A 58 3.24 12.23 2.26
CA ALA A 58 3.49 13.44 1.46
C ALA A 58 3.40 13.15 -0.04
N TRP A 59 4.07 12.09 -0.52
CA TRP A 59 4.01 11.69 -1.92
C TRP A 59 2.57 11.40 -2.39
N LEU A 60 1.78 10.72 -1.56
CA LEU A 60 0.38 10.42 -1.86
C LEU A 60 -0.51 11.68 -1.89
N ASP A 61 -0.19 12.71 -1.12
CA ASP A 61 -0.93 13.98 -1.09
C ASP A 61 -0.55 14.88 -2.27
N GLU A 62 0.74 14.95 -2.61
CA GLU A 62 1.28 15.86 -3.62
C GLU A 62 1.15 15.33 -5.05
N THR A 63 1.22 14.01 -5.24
CA THR A 63 1.27 13.40 -6.58
C THR A 63 -0.13 13.21 -7.14
N GLY A 64 -0.54 14.00 -8.14
CA GLY A 64 -1.87 13.85 -8.76
C GLY A 64 -2.08 12.49 -9.44
N HIS A 65 -1.22 12.16 -10.40
CA HIS A 65 -1.22 10.88 -11.15
C HIS A 65 0.20 10.31 -11.18
N ALA A 66 0.32 8.99 -11.09
CA ALA A 66 1.58 8.28 -11.22
C ALA A 66 1.39 6.90 -11.85
N ASP A 67 2.23 6.57 -12.84
CA ASP A 67 2.23 5.26 -13.47
C ASP A 67 3.00 4.21 -12.66
N HIS A 68 3.93 4.67 -11.81
CA HIS A 68 4.74 3.84 -10.92
C HIS A 68 4.75 4.37 -9.48
N PRO A 69 4.78 3.49 -8.48
CA PRO A 69 4.98 3.91 -7.10
C PRO A 69 6.40 4.44 -6.89
N PRO A 70 6.66 5.20 -5.81
CA PRO A 70 7.99 5.69 -5.51
C PRO A 70 8.97 4.52 -5.28
N ALA A 71 10.26 4.76 -5.57
CA ALA A 71 11.28 3.70 -5.57
C ALA A 71 11.43 2.96 -4.23
N TYR A 72 11.12 3.60 -3.10
CA TYR A 72 11.14 2.97 -1.78
C TYR A 72 9.94 2.05 -1.49
N CYS A 73 8.92 2.04 -2.36
CA CYS A 73 7.71 1.25 -2.14
C CYS A 73 8.00 -0.25 -2.30
N ARG A 74 8.06 -0.97 -1.17
CA ARG A 74 8.23 -2.44 -1.13
C ARG A 74 7.12 -3.25 -1.81
N ASN A 75 6.01 -2.60 -2.15
CA ASN A 75 4.91 -3.20 -2.89
C ASN A 75 5.02 -3.00 -4.43
N GLY A 76 6.09 -2.36 -4.93
CA GLY A 76 6.27 -2.06 -6.35
C GLY A 76 6.01 -3.23 -7.29
N ASP A 77 6.64 -4.38 -7.06
CA ASP A 77 6.44 -5.57 -7.89
C ASP A 77 5.00 -6.10 -7.86
N LEU A 78 4.33 -6.01 -6.70
CA LEU A 78 2.92 -6.43 -6.62
C LEU A 78 2.05 -5.48 -7.43
N ILE A 79 2.28 -4.17 -7.31
CA ILE A 79 1.53 -3.14 -8.04
C ILE A 79 1.70 -3.34 -9.55
N ALA A 80 2.94 -3.53 -10.03
CA ALA A 80 3.21 -3.79 -11.44
C ALA A 80 2.49 -5.05 -11.96
N ARG A 81 2.46 -6.13 -11.16
CA ARG A 81 1.70 -7.34 -11.49
C ARG A 81 0.20 -7.08 -11.56
N LEU A 82 -0.36 -6.36 -10.60
CA LEU A 82 -1.79 -6.03 -10.59
C LEU A 82 -2.16 -5.12 -11.76
N GLN A 83 -1.32 -4.15 -12.14
CA GLN A 83 -1.54 -3.30 -13.32
C GLN A 83 -1.58 -4.10 -14.63
N SER A 84 -0.93 -5.26 -14.69
CA SER A 84 -0.98 -6.14 -15.86
C SER A 84 -2.27 -6.96 -15.97
N ILE A 85 -3.06 -7.01 -14.90
CA ILE A 85 -4.38 -7.67 -14.88
C ILE A 85 -5.39 -6.69 -15.51
N ARG A 86 -5.74 -6.96 -16.76
CA ARG A 86 -6.77 -6.22 -17.50
C ARG A 86 -8.18 -6.60 -17.04
#